data_AF-A0A2T7M7Y8-F1
#
_entry.id   AF-A0A2T7M7Y8-F1
#
_cell.length_a   1.000
_cell.length_b   1.000
_cell.length_c   1.000
_cell.angle_alpha   90.00
_cell.angle_beta   90.00
_cell.angle_gamma   90.00
#
_symmetry.space_group_name_H-M   'P 1'
#
loop_
_entity.id
_entity.type
_entity.pdbx_description
1 polymer ?
#
loop_
_entity_poly.entity_id
_entity_poly.type
_entity_poly.pdbx_seq_one_letter_code
_entity_poly.pdbx_strand_id
1 'polypeptide(L)'
;MNRSAAPATLPLPPASGGRREGDPPGRRRWVTIEDPLPLESGVRLPGVRLAYETWGQRAADSSNAVLVLHARGLGQARRIAHITYRSEPELGSRFGGAPQPGEEPGRGGRYQVESYLDHHAAKLVHRFDAGSYVALTEAMNGHDIGRGRGGTARALRRAAMPALVVGVDSDRLYPPPQQEELAALLPGFDGLRLVNSSYGHGGFLIETGQVGSFVRELLPPSSPLTPSPLLHEELP
;
A
#
# COMPACT_ATOMS: atom_id res chain seq x y z
N MET A 1 -26.35 -35.20 -14.99
CA MET A 1 -25.59 -34.43 -16.01
C MET A 1 -25.87 -32.96 -15.80
N ASN A 2 -24.95 -32.21 -15.19
CA ASN A 2 -25.03 -30.75 -15.11
C ASN A 2 -23.61 -30.22 -15.34
N ARG A 3 -23.37 -29.64 -16.52
CA ARG A 3 -22.06 -29.07 -16.88
C ARG A 3 -22.01 -27.65 -16.30
N SER A 4 -21.17 -27.47 -15.29
CA SER A 4 -20.82 -26.15 -14.75
C SER A 4 -20.09 -25.36 -15.84
N ALA A 5 -20.63 -24.20 -16.19
CA ALA A 5 -19.98 -23.26 -17.10
C ALA A 5 -18.77 -22.62 -16.38
N ALA A 6 -17.62 -22.58 -17.06
CA ALA A 6 -16.43 -21.91 -16.56
C ALA A 6 -16.71 -20.40 -16.39
N PRO A 7 -16.23 -19.76 -15.31
CA PRO A 7 -16.41 -18.33 -15.13
C PRO A 7 -15.70 -17.57 -16.26
N ALA A 8 -16.44 -16.66 -16.90
CA ALA A 8 -15.90 -15.77 -17.92
C ALA A 8 -14.72 -14.99 -17.36
N THR A 9 -13.54 -15.16 -17.97
CA THR A 9 -12.36 -14.33 -17.74
C THR A 9 -12.64 -12.93 -18.26
N LEU A 10 -13.20 -12.08 -17.39
CA LEU A 10 -13.21 -10.64 -17.63
C LEU A 10 -11.74 -10.19 -17.76
N PRO A 11 -11.37 -9.48 -18.84
CA PRO A 11 -10.02 -8.93 -18.95
C PRO A 11 -9.78 -8.00 -17.76
N LEU A 12 -8.61 -8.12 -17.13
CA LEU A 12 -8.19 -7.20 -16.09
C LEU A 12 -8.30 -5.77 -16.64
N PRO A 13 -8.90 -4.82 -15.91
CA PRO A 13 -8.90 -3.43 -16.34
C PRO A 13 -7.45 -3.00 -16.61
N PRO A 14 -7.22 -2.19 -17.66
CA PRO A 14 -5.87 -1.73 -17.98
C PRO A 14 -5.27 -1.10 -16.71
N ALA A 15 -3.99 -1.36 -16.43
CA ALA A 15 -3.27 -0.77 -15.32
C ALA A 15 -3.25 0.76 -15.49
N SER A 16 -4.30 1.42 -15.02
CA SER A 16 -4.57 2.85 -15.25
C SER A 16 -3.71 3.77 -14.39
N GLY A 17 -2.62 3.25 -13.83
CA GLY A 17 -1.59 4.03 -13.12
C GLY A 17 -0.36 4.34 -13.97
N GLY A 18 -0.21 3.73 -15.15
CA GLY A 18 0.88 4.05 -16.06
C GLY A 18 0.62 5.38 -16.77
N ARG A 19 1.37 6.42 -16.41
CA ARG A 19 1.33 7.70 -17.15
C ARG A 19 1.61 7.47 -18.63
N ARG A 20 0.81 8.09 -19.50
CA ARG A 20 0.88 7.95 -20.95
C ARG A 20 1.78 9.03 -21.55
N GLU A 21 2.27 8.79 -22.76
CA GLU A 21 2.93 9.84 -23.56
C GLU A 21 1.93 10.99 -23.79
N GLY A 22 2.28 12.20 -23.35
CA GLY A 22 1.40 13.38 -23.34
C GLY A 22 0.96 13.85 -21.95
N ASP A 23 1.11 13.04 -20.89
CA ASP A 23 0.84 13.48 -19.52
C ASP A 23 1.81 14.60 -19.09
N PRO A 24 1.40 15.56 -18.23
CA PRO A 24 2.28 16.62 -17.75
C PRO A 24 3.57 16.02 -17.15
N PRO A 25 4.76 16.45 -17.62
CA PRO A 25 6.01 15.78 -17.25
C PRO A 25 6.34 15.95 -15.77
N GLY A 26 5.86 17.00 -15.10
CA GLY A 26 6.27 17.32 -13.74
C GLY A 26 7.74 17.69 -13.72
N ARG A 27 8.56 17.03 -12.88
CA ARG A 27 10.01 17.24 -12.80
C ARG A 27 10.82 16.29 -13.71
N ARG A 28 10.14 15.43 -14.48
CA ARG A 28 10.79 14.47 -15.38
C ARG A 28 11.49 15.16 -16.53
N ARG A 29 12.67 14.63 -16.81
CA ARG A 29 13.46 14.89 -18.01
C ARG A 29 13.39 13.65 -18.89
N TRP A 30 13.56 13.88 -20.18
CA TRP A 30 13.61 12.81 -21.17
C TRP A 30 14.97 12.80 -21.82
N VAL A 31 15.53 11.61 -22.02
CA VAL A 31 16.74 11.42 -22.82
C VAL A 31 16.48 10.32 -23.84
N THR A 32 16.87 10.58 -25.08
CA THR A 32 16.89 9.57 -26.13
C THR A 32 18.30 9.01 -26.18
N ILE A 33 18.41 7.69 -26.08
CA ILE A 33 19.66 6.98 -26.34
C ILE A 33 19.69 6.69 -27.84
N GLU A 34 20.57 7.39 -28.55
CA GLU A 34 20.69 7.28 -30.01
C GLU A 34 21.26 5.92 -30.42
N ASP A 35 22.24 5.41 -29.68
CA ASP A 35 22.82 4.09 -29.90
C ASP A 35 21.92 2.96 -29.37
N PRO A 36 21.84 1.81 -30.06
CA PRO A 36 21.09 0.67 -29.57
C PRO A 36 21.60 0.17 -28.20
N LEU A 37 20.73 0.19 -27.19
CA LEU A 37 21.06 -0.19 -25.82
C LEU A 37 21.30 -1.71 -25.75
N PRO A 38 22.51 -2.17 -25.39
CA PRO A 38 22.78 -3.58 -25.20
C PRO A 38 22.13 -4.09 -23.90
N LEU A 39 21.44 -5.22 -23.97
CA LEU A 39 20.85 -5.90 -22.82
C LEU A 39 21.73 -7.09 -22.40
N GLU A 40 21.62 -7.51 -21.13
CA GLU A 40 22.27 -8.72 -20.60
C GLU A 40 21.89 -9.99 -21.39
N SER A 41 20.73 -10.00 -22.04
CA SER A 41 20.29 -11.08 -22.93
C SER A 41 21.02 -11.16 -24.26
N GLY A 42 21.92 -10.22 -24.56
CA GLY A 42 22.60 -10.10 -25.86
C GLY A 42 21.78 -9.37 -26.93
N VAL A 43 20.52 -9.02 -26.64
CA VAL A 43 19.65 -8.25 -27.54
C VAL A 43 20.02 -6.76 -27.48
N ARG A 44 19.85 -6.05 -28.60
CA ARG A 44 20.02 -4.59 -28.68
C ARG A 44 18.68 -3.90 -28.89
N LEU A 45 18.36 -2.89 -28.09
CA LEU A 45 17.14 -2.10 -28.22
C LEU A 45 17.44 -0.76 -28.92
N PRO A 46 16.98 -0.54 -30.16
CA PRO A 46 17.12 0.75 -30.83
C PRO A 46 16.09 1.77 -30.32
N GLY A 47 16.44 3.06 -30.38
CA GLY A 47 15.50 4.17 -30.15
C GLY A 47 14.97 4.26 -28.73
N VAL A 48 15.77 3.88 -27.73
CA VAL A 48 15.34 3.89 -26.32
C VAL A 48 15.17 5.33 -25.85
N ARG A 49 13.96 5.67 -25.43
CA ARG A 49 13.65 6.96 -24.79
C ARG A 49 13.37 6.74 -23.31
N LEU A 50 14.20 7.31 -22.45
CA LEU A 50 14.10 7.18 -20.99
C LEU A 50 13.51 8.45 -20.38
N ALA A 51 12.50 8.28 -19.54
CA ALA A 51 12.09 9.30 -18.59
C ALA A 51 12.86 9.10 -17.28
N TYR A 52 13.37 10.19 -16.70
CA TYR A 52 14.05 10.15 -15.41
C TYR A 52 13.81 11.43 -14.60
N GLU A 53 13.99 11.33 -13.30
CA GLU A 53 14.05 12.49 -12.39
C GLU A 53 15.40 12.49 -11.67
N THR A 54 15.92 13.69 -11.40
CA THR A 54 17.14 13.87 -10.63
C THR A 54 16.81 14.55 -9.31
N TRP A 55 17.36 14.03 -8.22
CA TRP A 55 17.21 14.58 -6.89
C TRP A 55 18.59 14.96 -6.35
N GLY A 56 18.75 16.20 -5.90
CA GLY A 56 20.05 16.76 -5.49
C GLY A 56 20.92 17.29 -6.65
N GLN A 57 22.18 17.60 -6.35
CA GLN A 57 23.17 18.04 -7.34
C GLN A 57 24.24 16.96 -7.54
N ARG A 58 24.59 16.67 -8.79
CA ARG A 58 25.64 15.72 -9.15
C ARG A 58 27.00 16.31 -8.79
N ALA A 59 27.84 15.54 -8.11
CA ALA A 59 29.23 15.90 -7.85
C ALA A 59 29.99 16.04 -9.19
N ALA A 60 31.02 16.88 -9.24
CA ALA A 60 31.81 17.13 -10.45
C ALA A 60 32.41 15.84 -11.03
N ASP A 61 32.79 14.91 -10.14
CA ASP A 61 33.34 13.59 -10.47
C ASP A 61 32.27 12.51 -10.68
N SER A 62 30.98 12.82 -10.52
CA SER A 62 29.86 11.87 -10.62
C SER A 62 29.79 10.81 -9.51
N SER A 63 30.59 10.91 -8.46
CA SER A 63 30.69 9.90 -7.39
C SER A 63 29.38 9.65 -6.63
N ASN A 64 28.43 10.59 -6.70
CA ASN A 64 27.15 10.54 -6.00
C ASN A 64 25.95 10.15 -6.89
N ALA A 65 26.20 9.70 -8.14
CA ALA A 65 25.13 9.28 -9.02
C ALA A 65 24.64 7.86 -8.68
N VAL A 66 23.44 7.74 -8.11
CA VAL A 66 22.77 6.46 -7.88
C VAL A 66 21.59 6.33 -8.83
N LEU A 67 21.61 5.30 -9.68
CA LEU A 67 20.50 4.99 -10.57
C LEU A 67 19.49 4.09 -9.86
N VAL A 68 18.32 4.63 -9.53
CA VAL A 68 17.22 3.87 -8.95
C VAL A 68 16.24 3.44 -10.06
N LEU A 69 16.30 2.17 -10.44
CA LEU A 69 15.34 1.59 -11.38
C LEU A 69 14.00 1.34 -10.68
N HIS A 70 12.93 1.98 -11.17
CA HIS A 70 11.61 2.05 -10.53
C HIS A 70 11.05 0.69 -10.09
N ALA A 71 11.24 -0.38 -10.86
CA ALA A 71 10.74 -1.71 -10.51
C ALA A 71 11.51 -2.38 -9.36
N ARG A 72 12.85 -2.32 -9.39
CA ARG A 72 13.70 -2.91 -8.33
C ARG A 72 13.60 -2.12 -7.02
N GLY A 73 13.63 -0.78 -7.11
CA GLY A 73 13.50 0.10 -5.95
C GLY A 73 12.15 -0.05 -5.24
N LEU A 74 11.04 0.01 -5.98
CA LEU A 74 9.70 -0.16 -5.41
C LEU A 74 9.48 -1.56 -4.82
N GLY A 75 10.00 -2.59 -5.49
CA GLY A 75 9.95 -3.95 -4.98
C GLY A 75 10.64 -4.08 -3.61
N GLN A 76 11.87 -3.57 -3.48
CA GLN A 76 12.60 -3.61 -2.22
C GLN A 76 11.93 -2.77 -1.12
N ALA A 77 11.48 -1.55 -1.46
CA ALA A 77 10.71 -0.72 -0.54
C ALA A 77 9.45 -1.45 -0.05
N ARG A 78 8.75 -2.17 -0.93
CA ARG A 78 7.60 -2.99 -0.53
C ARG A 78 8.01 -4.13 0.39
N ARG A 79 9.10 -4.85 0.13
CA ARG A 79 9.55 -5.94 1.01
C ARG A 79 9.82 -5.44 2.42
N ILE A 80 10.55 -4.32 2.55
CA ILE A 80 10.85 -3.66 3.83
C ILE A 80 9.57 -3.19 4.53
N ALA A 81 8.63 -2.60 3.79
CA ALA A 81 7.37 -2.17 4.38
C ALA A 81 6.49 -3.37 4.80
N HIS A 82 6.51 -4.46 4.03
CA HIS A 82 5.63 -5.61 4.30
C HIS A 82 6.03 -6.36 5.58
N ILE A 83 7.31 -6.31 5.99
CA ILE A 83 7.75 -6.83 7.30
C ILE A 83 7.37 -5.93 8.48
N THR A 84 7.07 -4.65 8.27
CA THR A 84 6.61 -3.74 9.33
C THR A 84 5.09 -3.77 9.50
N TYR A 85 4.36 -4.23 8.47
CA TYR A 85 2.90 -4.38 8.52
C TYR A 85 2.43 -5.68 9.18
N ARG A 86 3.33 -6.65 9.34
CA ARG A 86 3.04 -7.98 9.89
C ARG A 86 3.67 -8.15 11.26
N SER A 87 3.05 -8.98 12.11
CA SER A 87 3.63 -9.32 13.39
C SER A 87 4.70 -10.42 13.21
N GLU A 88 5.71 -10.39 14.06
CA GLU A 88 6.74 -11.44 14.09
C GLU A 88 6.14 -12.82 14.42
N PRO A 89 5.21 -12.97 15.40
CA PRO A 89 4.53 -14.24 15.64
C PRO A 89 3.78 -14.79 14.42
N GLU A 90 3.14 -13.94 13.59
CA GLU A 90 2.47 -14.39 12.36
C GLU A 90 3.45 -14.97 11.35
N LEU A 91 4.52 -14.23 11.05
CA LEU A 91 5.54 -14.69 10.10
C LEU A 91 6.25 -15.95 10.62
N GLY A 92 6.56 -16.00 11.91
CA GLY A 92 7.18 -17.15 12.57
C GLY A 92 6.29 -18.40 12.51
N SER A 93 5.01 -18.26 12.83
CA SER A 93 4.04 -19.37 12.75
C SER A 93 3.83 -19.84 11.31
N ARG A 94 3.82 -18.93 10.34
CA ARG A 94 3.49 -19.22 8.95
C ARG A 94 4.65 -19.81 8.14
N PHE A 95 5.88 -19.35 8.39
CA PHE A 95 7.05 -19.73 7.58
C PHE A 95 8.19 -20.32 8.40
N GLY A 96 8.36 -19.88 9.65
CA GLY A 96 9.53 -20.21 10.46
C GLY A 96 10.83 -19.93 9.70
N GLY A 97 11.81 -20.83 9.85
CA GLY A 97 13.06 -20.85 9.08
C GLY A 97 13.02 -21.79 7.87
N ALA A 98 11.84 -22.09 7.31
CA ALA A 98 11.71 -23.12 6.29
C ALA A 98 12.35 -22.69 4.95
N PRO A 99 13.17 -23.57 4.33
CA PRO A 99 13.70 -23.32 3.00
C PRO A 99 12.57 -23.34 1.96
N GLN A 100 12.73 -22.56 0.89
CA GLN A 100 11.84 -22.63 -0.27
C GLN A 100 11.99 -24.01 -0.93
N PRO A 101 10.88 -24.69 -1.33
CA PRO A 101 10.96 -25.99 -1.98
C PRO A 101 11.88 -25.99 -3.19
N GLY A 102 12.90 -26.85 -3.18
CA GLY A 102 13.89 -26.97 -4.24
C GLY A 102 15.07 -25.99 -4.16
N GLU A 103 15.16 -25.18 -3.10
CA GLU A 103 16.26 -24.23 -2.89
C GLU A 103 17.02 -24.53 -1.58
N GLU A 104 18.32 -24.26 -1.57
CA GLU A 104 19.17 -24.41 -0.38
C GLU A 104 19.67 -23.05 0.13
N PRO A 105 19.13 -22.52 1.25
CA PRO A 105 19.52 -21.21 1.76
C PRO A 105 21.03 -21.05 2.02
N GLY A 106 21.69 -22.09 2.53
CA GLY A 106 23.13 -22.09 2.76
C GLY A 106 24.00 -22.00 1.49
N ARG A 107 23.40 -22.12 0.31
CA ARG A 107 24.05 -22.00 -1.01
C ARG A 107 23.46 -20.88 -1.86
N GLY A 108 22.84 -19.88 -1.23
CA GLY A 108 22.23 -18.73 -1.91
C GLY A 108 20.80 -18.98 -2.40
N GLY A 109 20.17 -20.09 -2.01
CA GLY A 109 18.73 -20.30 -2.15
C GLY A 109 17.92 -19.44 -1.17
N ARG A 110 16.60 -19.42 -1.33
CA ARG A 110 15.71 -18.57 -0.53
C ARG A 110 15.01 -19.34 0.60
N TYR A 111 14.63 -18.61 1.63
CA TYR A 111 13.60 -19.04 2.57
C TYR A 111 12.20 -18.79 2.00
N GLN A 112 11.19 -19.53 2.48
CA GLN A 112 9.80 -19.34 2.03
C GLN A 112 9.29 -17.92 2.30
N VAL A 113 9.70 -17.30 3.41
CA VAL A 113 9.36 -15.91 3.73
C VAL A 113 9.90 -14.93 2.70
N GLU A 114 11.08 -15.17 2.12
CA GLU A 114 11.65 -14.33 1.06
C GLU A 114 10.84 -14.45 -0.22
N SER A 115 10.50 -15.68 -0.62
CA SER A 115 9.65 -15.94 -1.79
C SER A 115 8.27 -15.27 -1.65
N TYR A 116 7.68 -15.30 -0.45
CA TYR A 116 6.45 -14.59 -0.12
C TYR A 116 6.59 -13.06 -0.26
N LEU A 117 7.68 -12.48 0.25
CA LEU A 117 7.97 -11.05 0.12
C LEU A 117 8.20 -10.65 -1.34
N ASP A 118 8.93 -11.46 -2.10
CA ASP A 118 9.15 -11.26 -3.55
C ASP A 118 7.83 -11.25 -4.32
N HIS A 119 6.93 -12.20 -4.02
CA HIS A 119 5.61 -12.26 -4.63
C HIS A 119 4.81 -10.97 -4.36
N HIS A 120 4.79 -10.49 -3.11
CA HIS A 120 4.09 -9.24 -2.77
C HIS A 120 4.74 -8.00 -3.38
N ALA A 121 6.06 -7.98 -3.50
CA ALA A 121 6.81 -6.93 -4.17
C ALA A 121 6.45 -6.85 -5.66
N ALA A 122 6.50 -7.98 -6.36
CA ALA A 122 6.14 -8.07 -7.78
C ALA A 122 4.69 -7.60 -8.01
N LYS A 123 3.75 -8.07 -7.18
CA LYS A 123 2.35 -7.63 -7.25
C LYS A 123 2.16 -6.12 -7.09
N LEU A 124 2.96 -5.45 -6.26
CA LEU A 124 2.88 -4.00 -6.13
C LEU A 124 3.48 -3.30 -7.36
N VAL A 125 4.66 -3.72 -7.79
CA VAL A 125 5.36 -3.15 -8.96
C VAL A 125 4.47 -3.19 -10.21
N HIS A 126 3.67 -4.23 -10.38
CA HIS A 126 2.76 -4.34 -11.51
C HIS A 126 1.53 -3.41 -11.47
N ARG A 127 1.18 -2.87 -10.30
CA ARG A 127 -0.07 -2.11 -10.12
C ARG A 127 0.09 -0.73 -9.49
N PHE A 128 1.32 -0.30 -9.23
CA PHE A 128 1.59 0.95 -8.54
C PHE A 128 2.83 1.65 -9.09
N ASP A 129 2.73 2.98 -9.24
CA ASP A 129 3.84 3.81 -9.70
C ASP A 129 4.82 4.10 -8.55
N ALA A 130 6.12 4.02 -8.84
CA ALA A 130 7.17 4.27 -7.86
C ALA A 130 7.24 5.76 -7.45
N GLY A 131 6.98 6.69 -8.38
CA GLY A 131 6.93 8.13 -8.08
C GLY A 131 5.76 8.48 -7.15
N SER A 132 4.58 7.93 -7.42
CA SER A 132 3.42 8.01 -6.53
C SER A 132 3.71 7.41 -5.15
N TYR A 133 4.43 6.28 -5.08
CA TYR A 133 4.82 5.69 -3.81
C TYR A 133 5.66 6.66 -2.97
N VAL A 134 6.70 7.26 -3.55
CA VAL A 134 7.54 8.26 -2.87
C VAL A 134 6.70 9.46 -2.42
N ALA A 135 5.91 10.04 -3.32
CA ALA A 135 5.10 11.22 -3.01
C ALA A 135 4.10 10.97 -1.86
N LEU A 136 3.45 9.81 -1.84
CA LEU A 136 2.54 9.42 -0.76
C LEU A 136 3.29 9.16 0.55
N THR A 137 4.46 8.49 0.50
CA THR A 137 5.30 8.29 1.68
C THR A 137 5.79 9.62 2.26
N GLU A 138 6.20 10.58 1.43
CA GLU A 138 6.58 11.92 1.88
C GLU A 138 5.40 12.66 2.52
N ALA A 139 4.21 12.56 1.93
CA ALA A 139 2.99 13.13 2.53
C ALA A 139 2.67 12.50 3.89
N MET A 140 2.85 11.18 4.04
CA MET A 140 2.70 10.48 5.31
C MET A 140 3.75 10.92 6.33
N ASN A 141 5.02 11.05 5.95
CA ASN A 141 6.10 11.52 6.82
C ASN A 141 5.87 12.96 7.31
N GLY A 142 5.22 13.79 6.49
CA GLY A 142 4.85 15.17 6.85
C GLY A 142 3.60 15.28 7.70
N HIS A 143 2.89 14.18 7.98
CA HIS A 143 1.63 14.19 8.71
C HIS A 143 1.82 14.71 10.14
N ASP A 144 1.14 15.83 10.43
CA ASP A 144 1.10 16.44 11.76
C ASP A 144 -0.21 17.23 11.87
N ILE A 145 -1.14 16.71 12.66
CA ILE A 145 -2.44 17.36 12.88
C ILE A 145 -2.36 18.59 13.77
N GLY A 146 -1.27 18.76 14.53
CA GLY A 146 -1.01 19.91 15.40
C GLY A 146 -0.39 21.10 14.68
N ARG A 147 0.16 20.90 13.48
CA ARG A 147 0.81 21.91 12.65
C ARG A 147 -0.09 23.14 12.45
N GLY A 148 0.38 24.29 12.93
CA GLY A 148 -0.37 25.56 12.86
C GLY A 148 -1.63 25.62 13.73
N ARG A 149 -1.86 24.65 14.63
CA ARG A 149 -3.08 24.54 15.46
C ARG A 149 -2.81 24.57 16.97
N GLY A 150 -1.57 24.84 17.37
CA GLY A 150 -1.15 24.88 18.77
C GLY A 150 -0.91 23.50 19.39
N GLY A 151 -0.50 22.52 18.57
CA GLY A 151 -0.15 21.16 18.98
C GLY A 151 -1.28 20.15 18.80
N THR A 152 -0.90 18.87 18.72
CA THR A 152 -1.79 17.72 18.47
C THR A 152 -2.97 17.69 19.43
N ALA A 153 -2.70 17.83 20.74
CA ALA A 153 -3.74 17.77 21.76
C ALA A 153 -4.78 18.90 21.64
N ARG A 154 -4.34 20.12 21.28
CA ARG A 154 -5.28 21.23 21.05
C ARG A 154 -6.09 21.02 19.78
N ALA A 155 -5.49 20.45 18.73
CA ALA A 155 -6.19 20.15 17.50
C ALA A 155 -7.27 19.08 17.71
N LEU A 156 -6.96 17.98 18.41
CA LEU A 156 -7.90 16.89 18.70
C LEU A 156 -9.06 17.34 19.58
N ARG A 157 -8.80 18.10 20.65
CA ARG A 157 -9.86 18.60 21.55
C ARG A 157 -10.85 19.56 20.87
N ARG A 158 -10.47 20.14 19.73
CA ARG A 158 -11.33 21.04 18.93
C ARG A 158 -12.14 20.31 17.87
N ALA A 159 -11.93 19.01 17.69
CA ALA A 159 -12.73 18.21 16.78
C ALA A 159 -14.20 18.26 17.22
N ALA A 160 -15.11 18.54 16.29
CA ALA A 160 -16.55 18.67 16.57
C ALA A 160 -17.38 17.57 15.89
N MET A 161 -16.74 16.72 15.08
CA MET A 161 -17.39 15.60 14.41
C MET A 161 -17.46 14.39 15.36
N PRO A 162 -18.50 13.55 15.24
CA PRO A 162 -18.46 12.20 15.80
C PRO A 162 -17.22 11.47 15.31
N ALA A 163 -16.50 10.85 16.23
CA ALA A 163 -15.26 10.14 15.94
C ALA A 163 -15.28 8.78 16.62
N LEU A 164 -14.64 7.81 15.95
CA LEU A 164 -14.39 6.48 16.46
C LEU A 164 -12.90 6.21 16.27
N VAL A 165 -12.21 5.78 17.33
CA VAL A 165 -10.82 5.34 17.27
C VAL A 165 -10.79 3.82 17.39
N VAL A 166 -10.19 3.17 16.39
CA VAL A 166 -9.99 1.73 16.35
C VAL A 166 -8.50 1.46 16.15
N GLY A 167 -7.89 0.68 17.05
CA GLY A 167 -6.53 0.16 16.93
C GLY A 167 -6.53 -1.34 16.63
N VAL A 168 -5.40 -1.87 16.17
CA VAL A 168 -5.14 -3.32 16.12
C VAL A 168 -4.14 -3.64 17.22
N ASP A 169 -4.44 -4.63 18.06
CA ASP A 169 -3.63 -4.95 19.25
C ASP A 169 -2.17 -5.34 18.93
N SER A 170 -1.93 -5.96 17.78
CA SER A 170 -0.60 -6.33 17.30
C SER A 170 0.04 -5.33 16.32
N ASP A 171 -0.54 -4.15 16.11
CA ASP A 171 0.02 -3.15 15.19
C ASP A 171 1.40 -2.66 15.66
N ARG A 172 2.38 -2.72 14.76
CA ARG A 172 3.75 -2.25 14.98
C ARG A 172 4.06 -0.93 14.29
N LEU A 173 3.28 -0.57 13.28
CA LEU A 173 3.46 0.66 12.51
C LEU A 173 2.77 1.83 13.21
N TYR A 174 1.54 1.61 13.68
CA TYR A 174 0.75 2.57 14.44
C TYR A 174 0.26 1.90 15.73
N PRO A 175 1.14 1.79 16.75
CA PRO A 175 0.92 0.92 17.90
C PRO A 175 -0.19 1.43 18.83
N PRO A 176 -0.91 0.53 19.56
CA PRO A 176 -2.06 0.85 20.41
C PRO A 176 -1.93 2.11 21.30
N PRO A 177 -0.79 2.40 21.94
CA PRO A 177 -0.65 3.61 22.76
C PRO A 177 -0.90 4.91 21.99
N GLN A 178 -0.62 4.96 20.67
CA GLN A 178 -0.93 6.12 19.85
C GLN A 178 -2.44 6.29 19.66
N GLN A 179 -3.18 5.20 19.51
CA GLN A 179 -4.64 5.26 19.43
C GLN A 179 -5.28 5.58 20.79
N GLU A 180 -4.69 5.13 21.89
CA GLU A 180 -5.10 5.53 23.25
C GLU A 180 -4.95 7.05 23.45
N GLU A 181 -3.87 7.66 22.96
CA GLU A 181 -3.69 9.11 22.99
C GLU A 181 -4.77 9.84 22.18
N LEU A 182 -5.10 9.36 20.98
CA LEU A 182 -6.21 9.91 20.18
C LEU A 182 -7.54 9.81 20.93
N ALA A 183 -7.81 8.64 21.50
CA ALA A 183 -9.04 8.34 22.24
C ALA A 183 -9.21 9.26 23.46
N ALA A 184 -8.13 9.54 24.19
CA ALA A 184 -8.15 10.39 25.37
C ALA A 184 -8.38 11.88 25.05
N LEU A 185 -8.12 12.31 23.81
CA LEU A 185 -8.14 13.71 23.41
C LEU A 185 -9.35 14.09 22.56
N LEU A 186 -9.99 13.13 21.91
CA LEU A 186 -11.18 13.37 21.10
C LEU A 186 -12.43 13.53 21.98
N PRO A 187 -13.20 14.62 21.82
CA PRO A 187 -14.41 14.83 22.61
C PRO A 187 -15.54 13.90 22.16
N GLY A 188 -16.35 13.46 23.12
CA GLY A 188 -17.52 12.60 22.84
C GLY A 188 -17.18 11.17 22.44
N PHE A 189 -15.91 10.77 22.55
CA PHE A 189 -15.47 9.41 22.32
C PHE A 189 -15.52 8.58 23.61
N ASP A 190 -16.11 7.39 23.54
CA ASP A 190 -16.38 6.53 24.69
C ASP A 190 -15.29 5.47 24.96
N GLY A 191 -14.16 5.54 24.24
CA GLY A 191 -12.96 4.75 24.51
C GLY A 191 -12.50 3.91 23.32
N LEU A 192 -11.20 3.60 23.29
CA LEU A 192 -10.55 2.88 22.18
C LEU A 192 -11.22 1.52 21.92
N ARG A 193 -11.53 1.24 20.65
CA ARG A 193 -11.85 -0.12 20.20
C ARG A 193 -10.59 -0.81 19.73
N LEU A 194 -10.40 -2.08 20.12
CA LEU A 194 -9.28 -2.89 19.66
C LEU A 194 -9.78 -4.03 18.80
N VAL A 195 -9.23 -4.14 17.60
CA VAL A 195 -9.31 -5.33 16.76
C VAL A 195 -8.27 -6.31 17.29
N ASN A 196 -8.70 -7.49 17.71
CA ASN A 196 -7.79 -8.58 18.05
C ASN A 196 -7.34 -9.27 16.76
N SER A 197 -6.05 -9.21 16.45
CA SER A 197 -5.53 -9.83 15.24
C SER A 197 -4.06 -10.19 15.40
N SER A 198 -3.63 -11.33 14.87
CA SER A 198 -2.20 -11.64 14.74
C SER A 198 -1.56 -10.97 13.52
N TYR A 199 -2.34 -10.33 12.65
CA TYR A 199 -1.88 -9.87 11.34
C TYR A 199 -1.14 -8.52 11.34
N GLY A 200 -0.85 -7.94 12.51
CA GLY A 200 -0.23 -6.62 12.64
C GLY A 200 -1.12 -5.51 12.10
N HIS A 201 -0.51 -4.47 11.53
CA HIS A 201 -1.23 -3.41 10.82
C HIS A 201 -2.19 -3.97 9.76
N GLY A 202 -1.87 -5.12 9.13
CA GLY A 202 -2.78 -5.77 8.18
C GLY A 202 -4.15 -6.17 8.75
N GLY A 203 -4.31 -6.22 10.08
CA GLY A 203 -5.56 -6.59 10.77
C GLY A 203 -6.77 -5.73 10.36
N PHE A 204 -6.60 -4.42 10.12
CA PHE A 204 -7.73 -3.56 9.73
C PHE A 204 -8.33 -3.91 8.35
N LEU A 205 -7.57 -4.60 7.48
CA LEU A 205 -8.06 -5.08 6.18
C LEU A 205 -8.56 -6.53 6.22
N ILE A 206 -8.13 -7.32 7.20
CA ILE A 206 -8.38 -8.76 7.27
C ILE A 206 -9.55 -9.07 8.20
N GLU A 207 -9.63 -8.41 9.36
CA GLU A 207 -10.64 -8.65 10.38
C GLU A 207 -11.95 -7.91 10.07
N THR A 208 -12.49 -8.10 8.86
CA THR A 208 -13.62 -7.33 8.33
C THR A 208 -14.88 -7.42 9.21
N GLY A 209 -15.05 -8.52 9.95
CA GLY A 209 -16.15 -8.69 10.90
C GLY A 209 -16.05 -7.75 12.10
N GLN A 210 -14.88 -7.69 12.76
CA GLN A 210 -14.63 -6.80 13.90
C GLN A 210 -14.68 -5.34 13.46
N VAL A 211 -13.95 -5.00 12.39
CA VAL A 211 -13.91 -3.64 11.83
C VAL A 211 -15.30 -3.18 11.41
N GLY A 212 -16.07 -4.04 10.73
CA GLY A 212 -17.44 -3.74 10.34
C GLY A 212 -18.37 -3.52 11.54
N SER A 213 -18.18 -4.24 12.65
CA SER A 213 -18.93 -4.00 13.88
C SER A 213 -18.67 -2.62 14.45
N PHE A 214 -17.39 -2.24 14.59
CA PHE A 214 -17.02 -0.93 15.12
C PHE A 214 -17.49 0.21 14.21
N VAL A 215 -17.34 0.09 12.89
CA VAL A 215 -17.80 1.13 11.95
C VAL A 215 -19.30 1.38 12.07
N ARG A 216 -20.12 0.36 12.35
CA ARG A 216 -21.57 0.54 12.55
C ARG A 216 -21.91 1.38 13.78
N GLU A 217 -21.05 1.44 14.79
CA GLU A 217 -21.24 2.32 15.96
C GLU A 217 -21.18 3.81 15.58
N LEU A 218 -20.39 4.14 14.54
CA LEU A 218 -20.27 5.53 14.04
C LEU A 218 -21.43 5.93 13.12
N LEU A 219 -22.09 4.96 12.50
CA LEU A 219 -23.16 5.22 11.55
C LEU A 219 -24.48 5.50 12.29
N PRO A 220 -25.29 6.48 11.82
CA PRO A 220 -26.63 6.66 12.37
C PRO A 220 -27.45 5.38 12.17
N PRO A 221 -28.43 5.09 13.05
CA PRO A 221 -29.31 3.95 12.89
C PRO A 221 -29.92 3.99 11.49
N SER A 222 -29.78 2.89 10.76
CA SER A 222 -30.32 2.78 9.41
C SER A 222 -31.82 3.01 9.48
N SER A 223 -32.28 4.12 8.89
CA SER A 223 -33.71 4.25 8.56
C SER A 223 -34.05 3.06 7.65
N PRO A 224 -35.19 2.37 7.87
CA PRO A 224 -35.58 1.27 7.01
C PRO A 224 -35.57 1.78 5.58
N LEU A 225 -34.80 1.13 4.71
CA LEU A 225 -34.81 1.40 3.27
C LEU A 225 -36.28 1.30 2.84
N THR A 226 -36.90 2.44 2.54
CA THR A 226 -38.21 2.43 1.90
C THR A 226 -37.96 1.74 0.55
N PRO A 227 -38.55 0.57 0.28
CA PRO A 227 -38.34 -0.10 -0.98
C PRO A 227 -38.71 0.89 -2.08
N SER A 228 -37.74 1.22 -2.93
CA SER A 228 -37.99 2.04 -4.10
C SER A 228 -39.08 1.33 -4.91
N PRO A 229 -40.20 1.98 -5.25
CA PRO A 229 -41.22 1.33 -6.07
C PRO A 229 -40.55 0.97 -7.39
N LEU A 230 -40.42 -0.33 -7.63
CA LEU A 230 -39.93 -0.85 -8.90
C LEU A 230 -40.82 -0.25 -9.99
N LEU A 231 -40.20 0.54 -10.87
CA LEU A 231 -40.80 0.93 -12.14
C LEU A 231 -41.01 -0.36 -12.93
N HIS A 232 -42.22 -0.91 -12.83
CA HIS A 232 -42.74 -1.83 -13.83
C HIS A 232 -43.00 -1.00 -15.09
N GLU A 233 -41.99 -0.80 -15.92
CA GLU A 233 -42.21 -0.52 -17.33
C GLU A 233 -42.73 -1.82 -17.97
N GLU A 234 -44.05 -1.92 -18.08
CA GLU A 234 -44.67 -2.77 -19.09
C GLU A 234 -44.38 -2.16 -20.47
N LEU A 235 -43.50 -2.81 -21.23
CA LEU A 235 -43.38 -2.60 -22.67
C LEU A 235 -44.48 -3.38 -23.40
N PRO A 236 -45.28 -2.76 -24.26
CA PRO A 236 -45.73 -3.38 -25.51
C PRO A 236 -44.67 -3.25 -26.62
#